data_AF-A0A820UX32-F1
#
_entry.id   AF-A0A820UX32-F1
#
_cell.length_a   1.000
_cell.length_b   1.000
_cell.length_c   1.000
_cell.angle_alpha   90.00
_cell.angle_beta   90.00
_cell.angle_gamma   90.00
#
_symmetry.space_group_name_H-M   'P 1'
#
loop_
_entity.id
_entity.type
_entity.pdbx_description
1 polymer ?
#
loop_
_entity_poly.entity_id
_entity_poly.type
_entity_poly.pdbx_seq_one_letter_code
_entity_poly.pdbx_strand_id
1 'polypeptide(L)' 'MMKAYFSMLLQRFPRDVQTCSLILSSYAYETRGIIYDWKPDEHNGVELEHLELSQFDLFNYRISTREIQLND' A
#
# COMPACT_ATOMS: atom_id res chain seq x y z
N MET A 1 -16.10 0.50 0.91
CA MET A 1 -15.06 0.78 -0.11
C MET A 1 -14.06 1.76 0.49
N MET A 2 -12.77 1.43 0.52
CA MET A 2 -11.72 2.32 1.01
C MET A 2 -11.11 3.10 -0.16
N LYS A 3 -10.87 4.40 0.01
CA LYS A 3 -10.20 5.24 -0.98
C LYS A 3 -8.86 5.70 -0.41
N ALA A 4 -7.80 5.57 -1.21
CA ALA A 4 -6.48 6.08 -0.91
C ALA A 4 -6.08 7.13 -1.95
N TYR A 5 -5.23 8.06 -1.55
CA TYR A 5 -4.71 9.12 -2.41
C TYR A 5 -3.23 8.88 -2.69
N PHE A 6 -2.82 9.11 -3.93
CA PHE A 6 -1.42 9.06 -4.35
C PHE A 6 -1.19 10.04 -5.51
N SER A 7 0.06 10.45 -5.69
CA SER A 7 0.45 11.35 -6.78
C SER A 7 1.04 10.56 -7.94
N MET A 8 0.45 10.69 -9.12
CA MET A 8 0.96 10.08 -10.34
C MET A 8 2.09 10.92 -10.94
N LEU A 9 3.12 10.26 -11.47
CA LEU A 9 4.17 10.90 -12.25
C LEU A 9 3.94 10.64 -13.75
N LEU A 10 3.25 11.57 -14.42
CA LEU A 10 2.77 11.40 -15.81
C LEU A 10 3.75 11.88 -16.89
N GLN A 11 5.04 12.00 -16.57
CA GLN A 11 6.05 12.53 -17.51
C GLN A 11 6.23 11.67 -18.77
N ARG A 12 5.83 10.39 -18.70
CA ARG A 12 5.97 9.41 -19.81
C ARG A 12 4.63 8.85 -20.28
N PHE A 13 3.53 9.55 -20.02
CA PHE A 13 2.21 9.12 -20.44
C PHE A 13 2.16 8.79 -21.95
N PRO A 14 1.53 7.68 -22.39
CA PRO A 14 0.79 6.68 -21.59
C PRO A 14 1.64 5.47 -21.16
N ARG A 15 2.97 5.53 -21.32
CA ARG A 15 3.91 4.43 -21.05
C ARG A 15 4.74 4.69 -19.80
N ASP A 16 4.05 5.10 -18.75
CA ASP A 16 4.56 5.34 -17.43
C ASP A 16 4.26 4.14 -16.52
N VAL A 17 5.02 4.03 -15.43
CA VAL A 17 4.80 3.04 -14.38
C VAL A 17 4.46 3.82 -13.12
N GLN A 18 3.35 3.46 -12.48
CA GLN A 18 2.88 4.10 -11.27
C GLN A 18 3.07 3.17 -10.08
N THR A 19 3.59 3.72 -8.98
CA THR A 19 3.72 3.02 -7.70
C THR A 19 2.74 3.64 -6.71
N CYS A 20 1.73 2.86 -6.32
CA CYS A 20 0.71 3.28 -5.36
C CYS A 20 0.97 2.61 -4.02
N SER A 21 0.85 3.37 -2.93
CA SER A 21 1.03 2.85 -1.57
C SER A 21 -0.27 2.93 -0.80
N LEU A 22 -0.64 1.83 -0.15
CA LEU A 22 -1.64 1.83 0.91
C LEU A 22 -0.92 1.79 2.25
N ILE A 23 -1.12 2.82 3.07
CA ILE A 23 -0.48 2.95 4.38
C ILE A 23 -1.52 2.71 5.46
N LEU A 24 -1.29 1.70 6.28
CA LEU A 24 -2.09 1.41 7.47
C LEU A 24 -1.28 1.81 8.71
N SER A 25 -1.91 2.55 9.62
CA SER A 25 -1.31 2.97 10.88
C SER A 25 -2.36 3.02 11.96
N SER A 26 -1.93 2.83 13.21
CA SER A 26 -2.74 3.21 14.36
C SER A 26 -2.93 4.72 14.35
N TYR A 27 -4.15 5.15 14.69
CA TYR A 27 -4.45 6.58 14.89
C TYR A 27 -4.08 7.05 16.30
N ALA A 28 -4.31 6.20 17.31
CA ALA A 28 -4.25 6.58 18.72
C ALA A 28 -3.05 6.02 19.49
N TYR A 29 -2.35 5.02 18.94
CA TYR A 29 -1.26 4.33 19.63
C TYR A 29 0.05 4.44 18.84
N GLU A 30 1.11 4.83 19.56
CA GLU A 30 2.48 4.71 19.09
C GLU A 30 2.96 3.25 19.16
N THR A 31 4.18 3.00 18.67
CA THR A 31 4.83 1.67 18.64
C THR A 31 5.03 1.04 20.03
N ARG A 32 5.01 1.84 21.10
CA ARG A 32 5.04 1.34 22.50
C ARG A 32 3.71 0.71 22.94
N GLY A 33 2.60 1.08 22.29
CA GLY A 33 1.26 0.59 22.62
C GLY A 33 0.86 -0.60 21.76
N ILE A 34 1.04 -0.50 20.44
CA ILE A 34 0.65 -1.54 19.47
C ILE A 34 1.73 -1.67 18.39
N ILE A 35 2.03 -2.91 18.02
CA ILE A 35 2.89 -3.25 16.89
C ILE A 35 2.06 -4.07 15.90
N TYR A 36 2.07 -3.68 14.63
CA TYR A 36 1.42 -4.42 13.54
C TYR A 36 2.44 -5.31 12.84
N ASP A 37 2.11 -6.59 12.72
CA ASP A 37 2.85 -7.56 11.92
C ASP A 37 1.94 -8.19 10.86
N TRP A 38 2.51 -8.46 9.70
CA TRP A 38 1.82 -9.19 8.65
C TRP A 38 1.67 -10.66 9.05
N LYS A 39 0.57 -11.28 8.62
CA LYS A 39 0.36 -12.71 8.90
C LYS A 39 1.47 -13.55 8.26
N PRO A 40 1.99 -14.58 8.91
CA PRO A 40 3.04 -15.43 8.35
C PRO A 40 2.47 -16.49 7.39
N ASP A 41 1.58 -16.09 6.49
CA ASP A 41 1.01 -16.95 5.43
C ASP A 41 1.69 -16.68 4.07
N GLU A 42 1.35 -17.47 3.06
CA GLU A 42 1.94 -17.37 1.71
C GLU A 42 1.78 -15.98 1.09
N HIS A 43 0.75 -15.24 1.49
CA HIS A 43 0.38 -13.95 0.92
C HIS A 43 0.63 -12.76 1.86
N ASN A 44 1.25 -13.02 3.02
CA ASN A 44 1.44 -12.07 4.11
C ASN A 44 0.16 -11.32 4.50
N GLY A 45 -0.99 -12.00 4.46
CA GLY A 45 -2.31 -11.43 4.76
C GLY A 45 -2.90 -10.52 3.68
N VAL A 46 -2.37 -10.51 2.45
CA VAL A 46 -2.90 -9.72 1.32
C VAL A 46 -3.22 -10.63 0.13
N GLU A 47 -4.52 -10.85 -0.09
CA GLU A 47 -5.01 -11.58 -1.25
C GLU A 47 -5.45 -10.61 -2.35
N LEU A 48 -4.95 -10.83 -3.57
CA LEU A 48 -5.30 -10.06 -4.77
C LEU A 48 -6.08 -10.96 -5.72
N GLU A 49 -7.28 -11.35 -5.32
CA GLU A 49 -8.15 -12.14 -6.19
C GLU A 49 -8.90 -11.24 -7.19
N HIS A 50 -8.96 -11.66 -8.46
CA HIS A 50 -9.78 -11.05 -9.52
C HIS A 50 -9.55 -9.55 -9.75
N LEU A 51 -8.30 -9.07 -9.64
CA LEU A 51 -7.98 -7.67 -9.88
C LEU A 51 -7.95 -7.38 -11.40
N GLU A 52 -9.08 -6.92 -11.93
CA GLU A 52 -9.19 -6.38 -13.28
C GLU A 52 -9.24 -4.85 -13.24
N LEU A 53 -8.31 -4.21 -13.91
CA LEU A 53 -8.23 -2.76 -14.04
C LEU A 53 -8.37 -2.40 -15.52
N SER A 54 -9.18 -1.37 -15.82
CA SER A 54 -9.54 -1.05 -17.21
C SER A 54 -8.43 -0.39 -18.03
N GLN A 55 -7.42 0.20 -17.38
CA GLN A 55 -6.37 1.00 -18.04
C GLN A 55 -4.95 0.67 -17.56
N PHE A 56 -4.82 -0.16 -16.52
CA PHE A 56 -3.54 -0.46 -15.89
C PHE A 56 -3.42 -1.96 -15.69
N ASP A 57 -2.18 -2.45 -15.66
CA ASP A 57 -1.89 -3.82 -15.24
C ASP A 57 -1.11 -3.77 -13.93
N LEU A 58 -1.48 -4.59 -12.96
CA LEU A 58 -0.72 -4.73 -11.73
C LEU A 58 0.46 -5.69 -11.97
N PHE A 59 1.67 -5.14 -12.10
CA PHE A 59 2.87 -5.94 -12.34
C PHE A 59 3.44 -6.58 -11.07
N ASN A 60 3.37 -5.90 -9.94
CA ASN A 60 3.93 -6.36 -8.67
C ASN A 60 3.31 -5.59 -7.50
N TYR A 61 3.36 -6.17 -6.30
CA TYR A 61 3.08 -5.49 -5.05
C TYR A 61 4.15 -5.85 -4.01
N ARG A 62 4.34 -4.98 -3.03
CA ARG A 62 5.27 -5.20 -1.93
C ARG A 62 4.60 -4.85 -0.62
N ILE A 63 4.96 -5.62 0.39
CA ILE A 63 4.45 -5.46 1.74
C ILE A 63 5.65 -5.17 2.63
N SER A 64 5.53 -4.17 3.49
CA SER A 64 6.55 -3.85 4.48
C SER A 64 5.92 -3.22 5.73
N THR A 65 6.53 -3.49 6.88
CA THR A 65 6.24 -2.80 8.13
C THR A 65 7.29 -1.72 8.34
N ARG A 66 6.85 -0.51 8.72
CA ARG A 66 7.74 0.59 9.07
C ARG A 66 7.16 1.39 10.22
N GLU A 67 8.03 1.95 11.05
CA GLU A 67 7.64 2.98 12.00
C GLU A 67 7.39 4.29 11.26
N ILE A 68 6.21 4.88 11.44
CA ILE A 68 5.83 6.14 10.81
C ILE A 68 5.99 7.22 11.88
N GLN A 69 6.89 8.15 11.63
CA GLN A 69 6.96 9.39 12.40
C GLN A 69 5.87 10.32 11.87
N LEU A 70 4.82 10.55 12.67
CA LEU A 70 3.84 11.58 12.38
C LEU A 70 4.50 12.92 12.71
N ASN A 71 4.93 13.64 11.67
CA ASN A 71 5.30 15.04 11.83
C ASN A 71 4.00 15.84 11.84
N ASP A 72 3.66 16.41 13.00
CA ASP A 72 2.59 17.41 13.14
C ASP A 72 2.93 18.71 12.39
#